data_AF-A0A1M5BL34-F1
#
_entry.id   AF-A0A1M5BL34-F1
#
_cell.length_a   1.000
_cell.length_b   1.000
_cell.length_c   1.000
_cell.angle_alpha   90.00
_cell.angle_beta   90.00
_cell.angle_gamma   90.00
#
_symmetry.space_group_name_H-M   'P 1'
#
loop_
_entity.id
_entity.type
_entity.pdbx_description
1 polymer ?
#
loop_
_entity_poly.entity_id
_entity_poly.type
_entity_poly.pdbx_seq_one_letter_code
_entity_poly.pdbx_strand_id
1 'polypeptide(L)' 'MKTLKFKTSAMCSGCVATIGKSLNEIVKPEQWSFDLSSKDKVLTVETDKEAGEIIHQIEKAGYKAELL' A
#
# COMPACT_ATOMS: atom_id res chain seq x y z
N MET A 1 -4.29 1.82 -16.38
CA MET A 1 -4.16 1.51 -14.96
C MET A 1 -4.36 0.03 -14.73
N LYS A 2 -3.50 -0.57 -13.91
CA LYS A 2 -3.63 -1.94 -13.41
C LYS A 2 -3.94 -1.89 -11.92
N THR A 3 -4.59 -2.94 -11.44
CA THR A 3 -4.85 -3.13 -10.01
C THR A 3 -3.77 -4.05 -9.45
N LEU A 4 -2.99 -3.53 -8.51
CA LEU A 4 -1.98 -4.26 -7.77
C LEU A 4 -2.47 -4.51 -6.34
N LYS A 5 -2.26 -5.71 -5.81
CA LYS A 5 -2.61 -6.05 -4.43
C LYS A 5 -1.35 -6.44 -3.68
N PHE A 6 -1.24 -5.99 -2.45
CA PHE A 6 -0.09 -6.26 -1.62
C PHE A 6 -0.54 -6.77 -0.27
N LYS A 7 0.12 -7.82 0.19
CA LYS A 7 0.16 -8.16 1.60
C LYS A 7 1.04 -7.14 2.32
N THR A 8 0.62 -6.65 3.47
CA THR A 8 1.39 -5.66 4.22
C THR A 8 1.57 -6.04 5.69
N SER A 9 2.55 -5.42 6.35
CA SER A 9 2.75 -5.56 7.80
C SER A 9 1.93 -4.57 8.65
N ALA A 10 0.95 -3.87 8.08
CA ALA A 10 0.17 -2.86 8.80
C ALA A 10 -0.82 -3.51 9.78
N MET A 11 -0.78 -3.11 11.06
CA MET A 11 -1.63 -3.71 12.12
C MET A 11 -2.65 -2.74 12.74
N CYS A 12 -2.61 -1.47 12.36
CA CYS A 12 -3.35 -0.42 13.05
C CYS A 12 -3.78 0.70 12.10
N SER A 13 -4.83 1.45 12.45
CA SER A 13 -5.29 2.58 11.62
C SER A 13 -4.22 3.67 11.47
N GLY A 14 -3.39 3.88 12.50
CA GLY A 14 -2.23 4.79 12.41
C GLY A 14 -1.18 4.31 11.40
N CYS A 15 -1.00 2.99 11.28
CA CYS A 15 -0.08 2.35 10.35
C CYS A 15 -0.52 2.62 8.91
N VAL A 16 -1.83 2.52 8.65
CA VAL A 16 -2.44 2.86 7.36
C VAL A 16 -2.25 4.33 7.02
N ALA A 17 -2.41 5.23 7.99
CA ALA A 17 -2.19 6.66 7.77
C ALA A 17 -0.72 6.97 7.39
N THR A 18 0.25 6.31 8.02
CA THR A 18 1.68 6.48 7.68
C THR A 18 1.98 5.96 6.27
N ILE A 19 1.54 4.74 5.93
CA ILE A 19 1.72 4.16 4.59
C ILE A 19 1.02 5.05 3.55
N GLY A 20 -0.23 5.43 3.81
CA GLY A 20 -1.03 6.28 2.93
C GLY A 20 -0.37 7.63 2.65
N LYS A 21 0.23 8.28 3.66
CA LYS A 21 0.98 9.52 3.47
C LYS A 21 2.14 9.34 2.49
N SER A 22 2.86 8.22 2.55
CA SER A 22 3.96 7.96 1.62
C SER A 22 3.46 7.56 0.23
N LEU A 23 2.41 6.73 0.13
CA LEU A 23 1.79 6.41 -1.16
C LEU A 23 1.29 7.66 -1.89
N ASN A 24 0.74 8.62 -1.14
CA ASN A 24 0.22 9.88 -1.69
C ASN A 24 1.27 10.76 -2.38
N GLU A 25 2.57 10.45 -2.26
CA GLU A 25 3.64 11.10 -3.01
C GLU A 25 3.72 10.63 -4.47
N ILE A 26 3.19 9.44 -4.78
CA ILE A 26 3.34 8.78 -6.09
C ILE A 26 2.03 8.31 -6.71
N VAL A 27 0.96 8.18 -5.92
CA VAL A 27 -0.41 7.83 -6.33
C VAL A 27 -1.41 8.71 -5.60
N LYS A 28 -2.62 8.89 -6.14
CA LYS A 28 -3.65 9.70 -5.47
C LYS A 28 -4.33 8.91 -4.33
N PRO A 29 -4.89 9.59 -3.31
CA PRO A 29 -5.62 8.93 -2.23
C PRO A 29 -6.77 8.03 -2.69
N GLU A 30 -7.43 8.38 -3.78
CA GLU A 30 -8.54 7.62 -4.37
C GLU A 30 -8.08 6.34 -5.09
N GLN A 31 -6.78 6.25 -5.38
CA GLN A 31 -6.17 5.14 -6.13
C GLN A 31 -5.65 4.03 -5.21
N TRP A 32 -5.87 4.10 -3.91
CA TRP A 32 -5.50 3.01 -3.02
C TRP A 32 -6.49 2.82 -1.88
N SER A 33 -6.59 1.60 -1.40
CA SER A 33 -7.45 1.24 -0.27
C SER A 33 -6.82 0.14 0.56
N PHE A 34 -7.13 0.13 1.85
CA PHE A 34 -6.58 -0.81 2.81
C PHE A 34 -7.69 -1.67 3.42
N ASP A 35 -7.51 -2.98 3.39
CA ASP A 35 -8.35 -3.92 4.12
C ASP A 35 -7.58 -4.51 5.31
N LEU A 36 -7.76 -3.88 6.46
CA LEU A 36 -7.22 -4.38 7.73
C LEU A 36 -8.04 -5.53 8.32
N SER A 37 -9.21 -5.87 7.76
CA SER A 37 -10.01 -7.00 8.27
C SER A 37 -9.43 -8.34 7.82
N SER A 38 -8.84 -8.39 6.62
CA SER A 38 -8.11 -9.56 6.12
C SER A 38 -6.94 -9.98 6.99
N LYS A 39 -6.64 -11.28 6.98
CA LYS A 39 -5.46 -11.86 7.65
C LYS A 39 -4.16 -11.27 7.11
N ASP A 40 -4.12 -11.00 5.81
CA ASP A 40 -2.93 -10.49 5.09
C ASP A 40 -2.85 -8.97 5.01
N LYS A 41 -3.80 -8.23 5.62
CA LYS A 41 -3.78 -6.76 5.71
C LYS A 41 -3.52 -6.14 4.33
N VAL A 42 -4.50 -6.33 3.44
CA VAL A 42 -4.32 -6.15 2.00
C VAL A 42 -4.40 -4.68 1.63
N LEU A 43 -3.37 -4.19 0.93
CA LEU A 43 -3.38 -2.90 0.24
C LEU A 43 -3.73 -3.15 -1.23
N THR A 44 -4.73 -2.47 -1.75
CA THR A 44 -5.05 -2.44 -3.19
C THR A 44 -4.66 -1.09 -3.76
N VAL A 45 -3.96 -1.07 -4.90
CA VAL A 45 -3.52 0.15 -5.58
C VAL A 45 -3.85 0.10 -7.07
N GLU A 46 -4.49 1.15 -7.58
CA GLU A 46 -4.83 1.35 -8.99
C GLU A 46 -3.86 2.35 -9.62
N THR A 47 -2.90 1.87 -10.39
CA THR A 47 -1.81 2.69 -10.90
C THR A 47 -1.23 2.12 -12.19
N ASP A 48 -0.53 2.94 -12.97
CA ASP A 48 0.28 2.48 -14.10
C ASP A 48 1.72 2.17 -13.69
N LYS A 49 2.10 2.49 -12.44
CA LYS A 49 3.42 2.24 -11.85
C LYS A 49 3.74 0.76 -11.71
N GLU A 50 5.02 0.46 -11.56
CA GLU A 50 5.48 -0.91 -11.31
C GLU A 50 5.27 -1.31 -9.84
N ALA A 51 5.07 -2.60 -9.60
CA ALA A 51 4.87 -3.11 -8.24
C ALA A 51 6.07 -2.80 -7.33
N GLY A 52 7.29 -2.83 -7.89
CA GLY A 52 8.50 -2.47 -7.15
C GLY A 52 8.52 -1.03 -6.65
N GLU A 53 7.97 -0.07 -7.41
CA GLU A 53 7.86 1.32 -6.94
C GLU A 53 6.92 1.42 -5.72
N ILE A 54 5.80 0.71 -5.76
CA ILE A 54 4.83 0.71 -4.67
C ILE A 54 5.41 0.05 -3.42
N ILE A 55 6.08 -1.09 -3.57
CA ILE A 55 6.77 -1.79 -2.47
C ILE A 55 7.81 -0.87 -1.84
N HIS A 56 8.68 -0.27 -2.66
CA HIS A 56 9.73 0.63 -2.17
C HIS A 56 9.16 1.83 -1.40
N GLN A 57 8.02 2.35 -1.83
CA GLN A 57 7.36 3.46 -1.13
C GLN A 57 6.80 3.03 0.24
N ILE A 58 6.26 1.82 0.34
CA ILE A 58 5.78 1.26 1.62
C ILE A 58 6.97 0.97 2.56
N GLU A 59 8.10 0.50 2.02
CA GLU A 59 9.34 0.28 2.79
C GLU A 59 9.94 1.58 3.32
N LYS A 60 9.91 2.67 2.55
CA LYS A 60 10.30 4.02 3.04
C LYS A 60 9.48 4.48 4.23
N ALA A 61 8.21 4.08 4.29
CA ALA A 61 7.34 4.35 5.44
C ALA A 61 7.63 3.45 6.65
N GLY A 62 8.55 2.49 6.53
CA GLY A 62 8.96 1.56 7.60
C GLY A 62 8.16 0.26 7.65
N TYR A 63 7.45 -0.11 6.58
CA TYR A 63 6.57 -1.28 6.54
C TYR A 63 6.99 -2.26 5.43
N LYS A 64 6.63 -3.54 5.59
CA LYS A 64 6.87 -4.55 4.55
C LYS A 64 5.66 -4.67 3.64
N ALA A 65 5.92 -4.91 2.36
CA ALA A 65 4.90 -5.21 1.37
C ALA A 65 5.36 -6.31 0.40
N GLU A 66 4.45 -7.22 0.06
CA GLU A 66 4.68 -8.32 -0.89
C GLU A 66 3.54 -8.36 -1.89
N LEU A 67 3.85 -8.44 -3.18
CA LEU A 67 2.84 -8.51 -4.24
C LEU A 67 2.04 -9.82 -4.13
N LEU A 68 0.71 -9.72 -4.27
CA LEU A 68 -0.24 -10.82 -4.28
C LEU A 68 -0.71 -11.16 -5.70
#